data_AF-A0A9E1AV13-F1
#
_entry.id   AF-A0A9E1AV13-F1
#
_cell.length_a   1.000
_cell.length_b   1.000
_cell.length_c   1.000
_cell.angle_alpha   90.00
_cell.angle_beta   90.00
_cell.angle_gamma   90.00
#
_symmetry.space_group_name_H-M   'P 1'
#
loop_
_entity.id
_entity.type
_entity.pdbx_description
1 polymer ?
#
loop_
_entity_poly.entity_id
_entity_poly.type
_entity_poly.pdbx_seq_one_letter_code
_entity_poly.pdbx_strand_id
1 'polypeptide(L)'
;MARISAITNDGKEQSKAEGNLKSVLKMASLIAGNNHQIIINKNELDGFVTESKLEICTLLPQEIIEDMSFHGTINCACGTYGNIHMQLYYTDFPEKDYYVIFRVVMDGKDVYNNPKSVRSFTGMIELTL
;
A
#
# COMPACT_ATOMS: atom_id res chain seq x y z
N MET A 1 -11.22 -3.34 10.38
CA MET A 1 -10.26 -4.16 11.16
C MET A 1 -9.38 -4.75 10.10
N ALA A 2 -8.07 -4.51 10.16
CA ALA A 2 -7.22 -4.76 9.01
C ALA A 2 -6.74 -6.22 8.96
N ARG A 3 -6.43 -6.68 7.74
CA ARG A 3 -5.91 -8.02 7.47
C ARG A 3 -4.83 -7.94 6.40
N ILE A 4 -3.82 -8.79 6.51
CA ILE A 4 -2.91 -9.10 5.40
C ILE A 4 -3.00 -10.57 5.04
N SER A 5 -2.99 -10.85 3.75
CA SER A 5 -2.98 -12.19 3.19
C SER A 5 -1.86 -12.32 2.17
N ALA A 6 -1.03 -13.35 2.29
CA ALA A 6 -0.09 -13.72 1.24
C ALA A 6 -0.86 -14.37 0.10
N ILE A 7 -0.75 -13.83 -1.11
CA ILE A 7 -1.43 -14.36 -2.29
C ILE A 7 -0.40 -14.88 -3.30
N THR A 8 -0.74 -15.98 -3.95
CA THR A 8 0.00 -16.44 -5.12
C THR A 8 -0.29 -15.56 -6.34
N ASN A 9 0.53 -15.69 -7.39
CA ASN A 9 0.29 -14.99 -8.67
C ASN A 9 -1.04 -15.41 -9.35
N ASP A 10 -1.62 -16.56 -9.00
CA ASP A 10 -2.98 -16.97 -9.44
C ASP A 10 -4.11 -16.49 -8.51
N GLY A 11 -3.81 -15.58 -7.57
CA GLY A 11 -4.78 -14.94 -6.69
C GLY A 11 -5.28 -15.81 -5.53
N LYS A 12 -4.62 -16.94 -5.24
CA LYS A 12 -5.00 -17.82 -4.14
C LYS A 12 -4.29 -17.41 -2.86
N GLU A 13 -5.08 -17.27 -1.79
CA GLU A 13 -4.55 -17.05 -0.46
C GLU A 13 -3.76 -18.27 0.04
N GLN A 14 -2.55 -18.03 0.55
CA GLN A 14 -1.72 -19.05 1.20
C GLN A 14 -1.64 -18.90 2.72
N SER A 15 -1.70 -17.68 3.22
CA SER A 15 -1.56 -17.37 4.64
C SER A 15 -2.21 -16.03 4.97
N LYS A 16 -2.67 -15.84 6.21
CA LYS A 16 -3.34 -14.62 6.65
C LYS A 16 -3.01 -14.23 8.10
N ALA A 17 -3.04 -12.93 8.38
CA ALA A 17 -2.97 -12.35 9.72
C ALA A 17 -3.92 -11.15 9.85
N GLU A 18 -4.57 -11.01 11.00
CA GLU A 18 -5.58 -9.98 11.26
C GLU A 18 -5.26 -9.16 12.52
N GLY A 19 -5.63 -7.89 12.55
CA GLY A 19 -5.38 -7.02 13.70
C GLY A 19 -5.73 -5.55 13.47
N ASN A 20 -5.17 -4.67 14.30
CA ASN A 20 -5.25 -3.24 14.01
C ASN A 20 -4.33 -2.87 12.83
N LEU A 21 -4.69 -1.83 12.08
CA LEU A 21 -3.99 -1.41 10.86
C LEU A 21 -2.47 -1.21 11.07
N LYS A 22 -2.09 -0.57 12.17
CA LYS A 22 -0.67 -0.31 12.48
C LYS A 22 0.12 -1.59 12.68
N SER A 23 -0.43 -2.56 13.41
CA SER A 23 0.21 -3.87 13.63
C SER A 23 0.29 -4.66 12.33
N VAL A 24 -0.77 -4.65 11.53
CA VAL A 24 -0.84 -5.34 10.24
C VAL A 24 0.20 -4.79 9.25
N LEU A 25 0.32 -3.47 9.12
CA LEU A 25 1.33 -2.84 8.26
C LEU A 25 2.76 -3.09 8.75
N LYS A 26 2.99 -3.11 10.07
CA LYS A 26 4.29 -3.50 10.62
C LYS A 26 4.66 -4.95 10.28
N MET A 27 3.70 -5.87 10.36
CA MET A 27 3.92 -7.26 9.94
C MET A 27 4.19 -7.35 8.44
N ALA A 28 3.42 -6.62 7.64
CA ALA A 28 3.65 -6.57 6.19
C ALA A 28 5.04 -6.02 5.86
N SER A 29 5.54 -5.01 6.59
CA SER A 29 6.90 -4.50 6.45
C SER A 29 7.99 -5.56 6.74
N LEU A 30 7.78 -6.40 7.75
CA LEU A 30 8.70 -7.50 8.07
C LEU A 30 8.70 -8.61 7.00
N ILE A 31 7.55 -8.89 6.40
CA ILE A 31 7.37 -9.98 5.43
C ILE A 31 7.72 -9.51 4.01
N ALA A 32 7.43 -8.25 3.67
CA ALA A 32 7.56 -7.73 2.32
C ALA A 32 9.00 -7.84 1.79
N GLY A 33 10.00 -7.58 2.65
CA GLY A 33 11.41 -7.64 2.25
C GLY A 33 11.69 -6.90 0.93
N ASN A 34 12.70 -7.33 0.18
CA ASN A 34 12.94 -6.82 -1.18
C ASN A 34 12.06 -7.48 -2.26
N ASN A 35 11.35 -8.57 -1.92
CA ASN A 35 10.82 -9.51 -2.93
C ASN A 35 9.29 -9.53 -3.03
N HIS A 36 8.57 -8.90 -2.08
CA HIS A 36 7.12 -8.84 -2.10
C HIS A 36 6.63 -7.39 -2.02
N GLN A 37 5.51 -7.12 -2.71
CA GLN A 37 4.80 -5.84 -2.68
C GLN A 37 3.51 -5.98 -1.88
N ILE A 38 3.13 -4.92 -1.16
CA ILE A 38 1.80 -4.81 -0.59
C ILE A 38 0.87 -4.29 -1.67
N ILE A 39 -0.22 -4.99 -1.93
CA ILE A 39 -1.29 -4.56 -2.82
C ILE A 39 -2.58 -4.39 -2.03
N ILE A 40 -3.51 -3.60 -2.55
CA ILE A 40 -4.86 -3.46 -2.02
C ILE A 40 -5.84 -3.31 -3.18
N ASN A 41 -7.01 -3.93 -3.09
CA ASN A 41 -8.04 -3.77 -4.11
C ASN A 41 -8.43 -2.29 -4.25
N LYS A 42 -8.63 -1.81 -5.49
CA LYS A 42 -8.94 -0.39 -5.73
C LYS A 42 -10.20 0.07 -5.00
N ASN A 43 -11.29 -0.70 -5.12
CA ASN A 43 -12.57 -0.35 -4.50
C ASN A 43 -12.46 -0.28 -2.97
N GLU A 44 -11.63 -1.14 -2.40
CA GLU A 44 -11.42 -1.19 -0.96
C GLU A 44 -10.65 0.02 -0.45
N LEU A 45 -9.53 0.37 -1.11
CA LEU A 45 -8.79 1.56 -0.73
C LEU A 45 -9.62 2.82 -0.98
N ASP A 46 -10.31 2.92 -2.12
CA ASP A 46 -11.14 4.08 -2.47
C ASP A 46 -12.28 4.26 -1.46
N GLY A 47 -12.92 3.16 -1.04
CA GLY A 47 -13.93 3.14 0.02
C GLY A 47 -13.34 3.62 1.35
N PHE A 48 -12.21 3.06 1.76
CA PHE A 48 -11.52 3.46 2.99
C PHE A 48 -11.13 4.94 3.00
N VAL A 49 -10.57 5.45 1.90
CA VAL A 49 -10.19 6.85 1.72
C VAL A 49 -11.41 7.77 1.84
N THR A 50 -12.51 7.38 1.22
CA THR A 50 -13.78 8.14 1.25
C THR A 50 -14.37 8.17 2.66
N GLU A 51 -14.49 7.01 3.31
CA GLU A 51 -15.05 6.88 4.66
C GLU A 51 -14.20 7.62 5.70
N SER A 52 -12.87 7.52 5.56
CA SER A 52 -11.89 8.18 6.44
C SER A 52 -11.66 9.65 6.09
N LYS A 53 -12.31 10.17 5.04
CA LYS A 53 -12.18 11.56 4.56
C LYS A 53 -10.73 11.98 4.35
N LEU A 54 -9.93 11.09 3.77
CA LEU A 54 -8.53 11.39 3.45
C LEU A 54 -8.47 12.23 2.17
N GLU A 55 -7.56 13.18 2.14
CA GLU A 55 -7.27 13.98 0.95
C GLU A 55 -6.28 13.23 0.06
N ILE A 56 -6.58 13.15 -1.24
CA ILE A 56 -5.69 12.51 -2.22
C ILE A 56 -4.86 13.58 -2.92
N CYS A 57 -3.56 13.38 -2.95
CA CYS A 57 -2.63 14.16 -3.75
C CYS A 57 -1.93 13.24 -4.76
N THR A 58 -1.96 13.63 -6.03
CA THR A 58 -1.14 12.99 -7.06
C THR A 58 0.26 13.59 -7.04
N LEU A 59 1.27 12.73 -6.99
CA LEU A 59 2.68 13.10 -6.84
C LEU A 59 3.45 12.84 -8.12
N LEU A 60 4.48 13.65 -8.38
CA LEU A 60 5.34 13.44 -9.53
C LEU A 60 6.26 12.24 -9.27
N PRO A 61 6.35 11.24 -10.18
CA PRO A 61 7.16 10.06 -9.93
C PRO A 61 8.63 10.36 -9.65
N GLN A 62 9.17 11.40 -10.30
CA GLN A 62 10.55 11.86 -10.15
C GLN A 62 10.90 12.31 -8.73
N GLU A 63 9.91 12.66 -7.91
CA GLU A 63 10.12 13.07 -6.51
C GLU A 63 10.25 11.87 -5.55
N ILE A 64 9.93 10.65 -6.00
CA ILE A 64 9.70 9.49 -5.12
C ILE A 64 10.40 8.22 -5.62
N ILE A 65 10.46 8.02 -6.93
CA ILE A 65 11.09 6.86 -7.56
C ILE A 65 12.08 7.38 -8.62
N GLU A 66 13.37 7.15 -8.39
CA GLU A 66 14.42 7.41 -9.39
C GLU A 66 14.33 6.36 -10.51
N ASP A 67 13.37 6.50 -11.42
CA ASP A 67 13.30 5.70 -12.66
C ASP A 67 12.64 6.45 -13.82
N MET A 68 13.21 6.34 -15.02
CA MET A 68 12.72 7.01 -16.24
C MET A 68 11.61 6.25 -16.97
N SER A 69 11.34 4.97 -16.63
CA SER A 69 10.37 4.13 -17.34
C SER A 69 9.13 3.72 -16.53
N PHE A 70 8.80 4.46 -15.47
CA PHE A 70 7.63 4.19 -14.63
C PHE A 70 6.31 4.41 -15.38
N HIS A 71 5.49 3.37 -15.49
CA HIS A 71 4.14 3.41 -16.06
C HIS A 71 3.13 3.35 -14.92
N GLY A 72 2.75 4.48 -14.33
CA GLY A 72 1.76 4.53 -13.27
C GLY A 72 1.54 5.95 -12.76
N THR A 73 0.50 6.14 -11.95
CA THR A 73 0.25 7.39 -11.24
C THR A 73 0.55 7.18 -9.76
N ILE A 74 1.42 8.01 -9.17
CA ILE A 74 1.68 7.93 -7.73
C ILE A 74 0.71 8.85 -7.02
N ASN A 75 0.04 8.31 -6.01
CA ASN A 75 -0.89 9.03 -5.17
C ASN A 75 -0.50 8.91 -3.70
N CYS A 76 -0.89 9.89 -2.92
CA CYS A 76 -0.83 9.86 -1.47
C CYS A 76 -2.19 10.25 -0.89
N ALA A 77 -2.78 9.36 -0.11
CA ALA A 77 -3.94 9.65 0.71
C ALA A 77 -3.49 10.10 2.10
N CYS A 78 -3.83 11.32 2.49
CA CYS A 78 -3.38 11.97 3.72
C CYS A 78 -4.57 12.37 4.59
N GLY A 79 -4.47 12.21 5.90
CA GLY A 79 -5.48 12.75 6.81
C GLY A 79 -5.42 12.17 8.20
N THR A 80 -6.48 12.39 8.97
CA THR A 80 -6.60 11.85 10.33
C THR A 80 -7.53 10.65 10.31
N TYR A 81 -7.01 9.47 10.66
CA TYR A 81 -7.79 8.26 10.87
C TYR A 81 -7.90 7.98 12.38
N GLY A 82 -9.09 8.14 12.94
CA GLY A 82 -9.29 8.12 14.39
C GLY A 82 -8.52 9.26 15.06
N ASN A 83 -7.48 8.92 15.83
CA ASN A 83 -6.60 9.88 16.51
C ASN A 83 -5.17 9.89 15.95
N ILE A 84 -4.95 9.31 14.77
CA ILE A 84 -3.63 9.11 14.17
C ILE A 84 -3.57 9.87 12.86
N HIS A 85 -2.51 10.64 12.66
CA HIS A 85 -2.23 11.23 11.35
C HIS A 85 -1.62 10.15 10.45
N MET A 86 -2.19 9.96 9.26
CA MET A 86 -1.80 8.91 8.34
C MET A 86 -1.52 9.48 6.95
N GLN A 87 -0.48 8.94 6.32
CA GLN A 87 -0.18 9.15 4.90
C GLN A 87 0.06 7.79 4.25
N LEU A 88 -0.74 7.47 3.24
CA LEU A 88 -0.67 6.21 2.52
C LEU A 88 -0.27 6.50 1.08
N TYR A 89 0.92 6.06 0.69
CA TYR A 89 1.50 6.27 -0.63
C TYR A 89 1.36 4.99 -1.46
N TYR A 90 0.77 5.14 -2.64
CA TYR A 90 0.45 4.03 -3.50
C TYR A 90 0.59 4.40 -4.98
N THR A 91 0.82 3.38 -5.79
CA THR A 91 0.82 3.49 -7.25
C THR A 91 -0.48 2.95 -7.81
N ASP A 92 -1.08 3.73 -8.70
CA ASP A 92 -2.16 3.33 -9.58
C ASP A 92 -1.61 2.92 -10.95
N PHE A 93 -1.72 1.64 -11.24
CA PHE A 93 -1.50 1.05 -12.56
C PHE A 93 -2.88 0.92 -13.24
N PRO A 94 -3.15 1.64 -14.34
CA PRO A 94 -4.46 1.61 -15.00
C PRO A 94 -4.92 0.22 -15.43
N GLU A 95 -3.99 -0.66 -15.77
CA GLU A 95 -4.22 -2.03 -16.21
C GLU A 95 -4.44 -3.04 -15.07
N LYS A 96 -4.36 -2.61 -13.81
CA LYS A 96 -4.54 -3.45 -12.61
C LYS A 96 -5.84 -3.10 -11.89
N ASP A 97 -6.40 -4.08 -11.22
CA ASP A 97 -7.57 -3.97 -10.33
C ASP A 97 -7.17 -3.72 -8.86
N TYR A 98 -5.88 -3.56 -8.59
CA TYR A 98 -5.31 -3.22 -7.30
C TYR A 98 -4.36 -2.01 -7.40
N TYR A 99 -4.16 -1.35 -6.26
CA TYR A 99 -3.08 -0.39 -6.04
C TYR A 99 -1.88 -1.08 -5.41
N VAL A 100 -0.67 -0.58 -5.69
CA VAL A 100 0.55 -1.03 -5.04
C VAL A 100 0.94 -0.03 -3.95
N ILE A 101 0.88 -0.44 -2.69
CA ILE A 101 1.32 0.37 -1.55
C ILE A 101 2.84 0.26 -1.44
N PHE A 102 3.52 1.40 -1.41
CA PHE A 102 4.99 1.44 -1.30
C PHE A 102 5.48 2.23 -0.09
N ARG A 103 4.65 3.05 0.55
CA ARG A 103 5.01 3.71 1.81
C ARG A 103 3.76 4.03 2.64
N VAL A 104 3.85 3.84 3.95
CA VAL A 104 2.83 4.28 4.91
C VAL A 104 3.49 4.95 6.10
N VAL A 105 3.02 6.16 6.41
CA VAL A 105 3.46 6.97 7.55
C VAL A 105 2.29 7.07 8.53
N MET A 106 2.54 6.81 9.81
CA MET A 106 1.58 7.01 10.89
C MET A 106 2.24 7.84 12.00
N ASP A 107 1.62 8.95 12.39
CA ASP A 107 2.15 9.93 13.35
C ASP A 107 3.59 10.37 13.03
N GLY A 108 3.85 10.62 11.74
CA GLY A 108 5.17 11.03 11.25
C GLY A 108 6.24 9.94 11.23
N LYS A 109 5.88 8.68 11.56
CA LYS A 109 6.81 7.54 11.51
C LYS A 109 6.46 6.59 10.38
N ASP A 110 7.45 6.23 9.58
CA ASP A 110 7.30 5.17 8.59
C ASP A 110 6.98 3.84 9.30
N VAL A 111 5.79 3.30 9.03
CA VAL A 111 5.40 1.95 9.46
C VAL A 111 5.67 0.92 8.37
N TYR A 112 5.74 1.37 7.13
CA TYR A 112 6.11 0.60 5.96
C TYR A 112 6.78 1.54 4.93
N ASN A 113 7.90 1.13 4.33
CA ASN A 113 8.61 1.94 3.35
C ASN A 113 9.44 1.03 2.42
N ASN A 114 8.95 0.84 1.20
CA ASN A 114 9.56 -0.03 0.20
C ASN A 114 9.36 0.50 -1.24
N PRO A 115 9.93 1.66 -1.59
CA PRO A 115 9.76 2.27 -2.91
C PRO A 115 10.47 1.48 -4.03
N LYS A 116 11.46 0.65 -3.69
CA LYS A 116 12.24 -0.15 -4.66
C LYS A 116 11.47 -1.36 -5.17
N SER A 117 10.55 -1.91 -4.38
CA SER A 117 9.87 -3.16 -4.72
C SER A 117 8.82 -2.99 -5.81
N VAL A 118 8.33 -1.78 -6.09
CA VAL A 118 7.37 -1.47 -7.18
C VAL A 118 7.83 -2.00 -8.55
N ARG A 119 9.12 -2.36 -8.69
CA ARG A 119 9.74 -2.89 -9.91
C ARG A 119 9.66 -4.41 -10.10
N SER A 120 9.40 -5.19 -9.05
CA SER A 120 9.43 -6.67 -9.10
C SER A 120 8.17 -7.28 -8.49
N PHE A 121 7.27 -7.79 -9.34
CA PHE A 121 6.04 -8.49 -8.93
C PHE A 121 6.29 -9.97 -8.57
N THR A 122 7.47 -10.30 -8.04
CA THR A 122 7.84 -11.68 -7.73
C THR A 122 7.02 -12.31 -6.60
N GLY A 123 6.33 -11.48 -5.80
CA GLY A 123 5.29 -11.91 -4.86
C GLY A 123 4.42 -10.74 -4.39
N MET A 124 3.16 -11.02 -4.08
CA MET A 124 2.18 -10.01 -3.64
C MET A 124 1.58 -10.40 -2.29
N ILE A 125 1.40 -9.39 -1.43
CA ILE A 125 0.70 -9.50 -0.15
C ILE A 125 -0.50 -8.57 -0.24
N GLU A 126 -1.69 -9.12 -0.17
CA GLU A 126 -2.94 -8.37 -0.19
C GLU A 126 -3.24 -7.79 1.20
N LEU A 127 -3.54 -6.50 1.24
CA LEU A 127 -4.03 -5.78 2.41
C LEU A 127 -5.54 -5.56 2.26
N THR A 128 -6.27 -5.80 3.34
CA THR A 128 -7.72 -5.56 3.48
C THR A 128 -7.96 -4.67 4.71
N LEU A 129 -8.86 -3.68 4.65
CA LEU A 129 -9.02 -2.57 5.62
C LEU A 129 -10.39 -2.55 6.33
#